data_AF-A0A6H9KS65-F1
#
_entry.id   AF-A0A6H9KS65-F1
#
_cell.length_a   1.000
_cell.length_b   1.000
_cell.length_c   1.000
_cell.angle_alpha   90.00
_cell.angle_beta   90.00
_cell.angle_gamma   90.00
#
_symmetry.space_group_name_H-M   'P 1'
#
loop_
_entity.id
_entity.type
_entity.pdbx_description
1 polymer ?
#
loop_
_entity_poly.entity_id
_entity_poly.type
_entity_poly.pdbx_seq_one_letter_code
_entity_poly.pdbx_strand_id
1 'polypeptide(L)'
;MDSFFLVTNFHIKLNFQELKMKSLTKAICVVLINILLVSTFAFAGDKEKKDGIGEVIYSTISDKGVEAGIKTYKKMKKKKADKYYFGEGELNNLGYKLLGEGKAEEARRIFELNIEEFPKSPNTYDSLAETYFNEGDEKSATKYYKKALAMIEDSELTDQQKSFQRKNAKMKLVAMNEGKQFDFFLGEWQTESSFNQGEGKWFTWTDTCKTAKFADGNGIVDYWESKSAPSRGLYMRTFNINTNEWEITGQGSLGMTGFTVWNGKWEEDGVGTFFTTNEKMKTTSRITFSNISENSFDWKMDKKKDGEKEWVTTMKMKFNRLKKSNEVDLNLTALKN
;
A
#
# COMPACT_ATOMS: atom_id res chain seq x y z
N MET A 1 0.26 -25.85 -12.63
CA MET A 1 -0.22 -26.53 -11.43
C MET A 1 -1.73 -26.61 -11.58
N ASP A 2 -2.39 -27.72 -11.91
CA ASP A 2 -2.01 -29.11 -11.73
C ASP A 2 -2.71 -30.02 -12.75
N SER A 3 -1.93 -30.69 -13.59
CA SER A 3 -2.35 -31.91 -14.29
C SER A 3 -1.97 -33.17 -13.50
N PHE A 4 -1.21 -33.00 -12.40
CA PHE A 4 -0.70 -34.08 -11.56
C PHE A 4 -1.63 -34.46 -10.40
N PHE A 5 -2.57 -33.59 -10.00
CA PHE A 5 -3.46 -33.83 -8.85
C PHE A 5 -4.75 -34.62 -9.19
N LEU A 6 -5.07 -34.83 -10.47
CA LEU A 6 -6.24 -35.61 -10.88
C LEU A 6 -5.99 -37.12 -10.97
N VAL A 7 -4.74 -37.57 -10.79
CA VAL A 7 -4.35 -38.99 -10.92
C VAL A 7 -4.75 -39.83 -9.70
N THR A 8 -5.15 -39.24 -8.57
CA THR A 8 -5.36 -40.01 -7.32
C THR A 8 -6.80 -40.30 -6.91
N ASN A 9 -7.85 -39.92 -7.65
CA ASN A 9 -9.23 -40.11 -7.14
C ASN A 9 -10.32 -40.64 -8.09
N PHE A 10 -9.97 -41.26 -9.22
CA PHE A 10 -10.97 -42.01 -10.02
C PHE A 10 -10.92 -43.52 -9.70
N HIS A 11 -11.52 -43.92 -8.58
CA HIS A 11 -11.89 -45.32 -8.36
C HIS A 11 -13.19 -45.62 -9.14
N ILE A 12 -13.06 -46.00 -10.41
CA ILE A 12 -14.16 -46.67 -11.11
C ILE A 12 -14.33 -48.05 -10.45
N LYS A 13 -15.31 -48.19 -9.55
CA LYS A 13 -15.77 -49.49 -9.05
C LYS A 13 -16.51 -50.22 -10.18
N LEU A 14 -15.76 -50.86 -11.07
CA LEU A 14 -16.31 -51.90 -11.92
C LEU A 14 -16.57 -53.13 -11.04
N ASN A 15 -17.85 -53.39 -10.74
CA ASN A 15 -18.25 -54.52 -9.92
C ASN A 15 -18.14 -55.82 -10.74
N PHE A 16 -17.01 -56.51 -10.62
CA PHE A 16 -16.70 -57.74 -11.36
C PHE A 16 -17.46 -58.99 -10.89
N GLN A 17 -18.44 -58.86 -9.99
CA GLN A 17 -19.23 -60.00 -9.49
C GLN A 17 -20.33 -60.45 -10.46
N GLU A 18 -20.78 -59.63 -11.40
CA GLU A 18 -21.85 -60.03 -12.34
C GLU A 18 -21.38 -60.67 -13.65
N LEU A 19 -20.07 -60.62 -13.95
CA LEU A 19 -19.50 -61.21 -15.17
C LEU A 19 -18.72 -62.50 -14.83
N LYS A 20 -19.34 -63.66 -15.09
CA LYS A 20 -18.71 -65.00 -15.03
C LYS A 20 -17.70 -65.20 -16.16
N MET A 21 -16.63 -64.41 -16.18
CA MET A 21 -15.53 -64.55 -17.13
C MET A 21 -14.34 -65.29 -16.50
N LYS A 22 -13.71 -66.19 -17.27
CA LYS A 22 -12.50 -66.94 -16.87
C LYS A 22 -11.32 -65.96 -16.66
N SER A 23 -10.36 -66.33 -15.81
CA SER A 23 -9.29 -65.42 -15.33
C SER A 23 -8.51 -64.73 -16.46
N LEU A 24 -8.23 -65.44 -17.56
CA LEU A 24 -7.51 -64.92 -18.71
C LEU A 24 -8.31 -63.83 -19.45
N THR A 25 -9.64 -63.96 -19.54
CA THR A 25 -10.52 -63.00 -20.20
C THR A 25 -10.66 -61.70 -19.37
N LYS A 26 -10.66 -61.81 -18.03
CA LYS A 26 -10.63 -60.63 -17.14
C LYS A 26 -9.32 -59.83 -17.29
N ALA A 27 -8.18 -60.51 -17.41
CA ALA A 27 -6.90 -59.85 -17.60
C ALA A 27 -6.85 -59.08 -18.94
N ILE A 28 -7.34 -59.70 -20.03
CA ILE A 28 -7.36 -59.06 -21.37
C ILE A 28 -8.29 -57.84 -21.39
N CYS A 29 -9.49 -57.90 -20.78
CA CYS A 29 -10.38 -56.74 -20.71
C CYS A 29 -9.80 -55.58 -19.91
N VAL A 30 -9.11 -55.85 -18.78
CA VAL A 30 -8.46 -54.80 -17.98
C VAL A 30 -7.31 -54.15 -18.77
N VAL A 31 -6.53 -54.93 -19.51
CA VAL A 31 -5.46 -54.39 -20.38
C VAL A 31 -6.05 -53.54 -21.51
N LEU A 32 -7.12 -53.99 -22.18
CA LEU A 32 -7.76 -53.24 -23.25
C LEU A 32 -8.43 -51.94 -22.75
N ILE A 33 -9.07 -51.96 -21.58
CA ILE A 33 -9.66 -50.76 -20.96
C ILE A 33 -8.56 -49.77 -20.56
N ASN A 34 -7.44 -50.25 -20.01
CA ASN A 34 -6.30 -49.40 -19.70
C ASN A 34 -5.65 -48.82 -20.95
N ILE A 35 -5.53 -49.58 -22.05
CA ILE A 35 -5.03 -49.06 -23.33
C ILE A 35 -5.98 -48.00 -23.92
N LEU A 36 -7.30 -48.23 -23.86
CA LEU A 36 -8.32 -47.25 -24.30
C LEU A 36 -8.32 -45.97 -23.44
N LEU A 37 -8.14 -46.11 -22.12
CA LEU A 37 -7.98 -44.98 -21.21
C LEU A 37 -6.68 -44.22 -21.50
N VAL A 38 -5.55 -44.90 -21.65
CA VAL A 38 -4.28 -44.27 -22.02
C VAL A 38 -4.38 -43.56 -23.37
N SER A 39 -5.07 -44.13 -24.37
CA SER A 39 -5.27 -43.45 -25.66
C SER A 39 -6.19 -42.24 -25.58
N THR A 40 -7.24 -42.26 -24.75
CA THR A 40 -8.13 -41.10 -24.57
C THR A 40 -7.47 -39.99 -23.76
N PHE A 41 -6.61 -40.34 -22.79
CA PHE A 41 -5.77 -39.37 -22.07
C PHE A 41 -4.63 -38.81 -22.92
N ALA A 42 -4.05 -39.58 -23.85
CA ALA A 42 -3.08 -39.07 -24.82
C ALA A 42 -3.70 -38.03 -25.78
N PHE A 43 -4.98 -38.13 -26.10
CA PHE A 43 -5.71 -37.12 -26.88
C PHE A 43 -6.23 -35.92 -26.05
N ALA A 44 -6.23 -36.01 -24.72
CA ALA A 44 -6.63 -34.91 -23.83
C ALA A 44 -5.46 -34.01 -23.39
N GLY A 45 -4.22 -34.36 -23.77
CA GLY A 45 -2.98 -33.83 -23.19
C GLY A 45 -2.38 -32.58 -23.83
N ASP A 46 -2.69 -32.25 -25.08
CA ASP A 46 -2.11 -31.07 -25.75
C ASP A 46 -3.20 -30.03 -26.05
N LYS A 47 -3.65 -29.29 -25.03
CA LYS A 47 -4.14 -27.93 -25.30
C LYS A 47 -2.92 -27.11 -25.73
N GLU A 48 -2.78 -26.85 -27.03
CA GLU A 48 -1.75 -25.97 -27.58
C GLU A 48 -1.60 -24.72 -26.70
N LYS A 49 -0.37 -24.49 -26.22
CA LYS A 49 -0.03 -23.29 -25.47
C LYS A 49 -0.21 -22.08 -26.39
N LYS A 50 -1.27 -21.30 -26.17
CA LYS A 50 -1.54 -20.09 -26.94
C LYS A 50 -0.50 -19.02 -26.62
N ASP A 51 -0.09 -18.28 -27.65
CA ASP A 51 0.76 -17.10 -27.48
C ASP A 51 -0.02 -15.98 -26.77
N GLY A 52 0.65 -15.22 -25.91
CA GLY A 52 0.07 -14.01 -25.31
C GLY A 52 -0.21 -12.95 -26.36
N ILE A 53 -1.39 -12.35 -26.34
CA ILE A 53 -1.73 -11.27 -27.30
C ILE A 53 -0.92 -9.99 -27.04
N GLY A 54 -0.34 -9.82 -25.84
CA GLY A 54 0.32 -8.59 -25.41
C GLY A 54 1.39 -8.10 -26.38
N GLU A 55 2.26 -8.98 -26.90
CA GLU A 55 3.35 -8.58 -27.78
C GLU A 55 2.88 -8.13 -29.17
N VAL A 56 1.81 -8.74 -29.70
CA VAL A 56 1.20 -8.32 -30.98
C VAL A 56 0.63 -6.91 -30.87
N ILE A 57 -0.03 -6.62 -29.74
CA ILE A 57 -0.57 -5.29 -29.46
C ILE A 57 0.58 -4.32 -29.28
N TYR A 58 1.58 -4.64 -28.45
CA TYR A 58 2.75 -3.81 -28.20
C TYR A 58 3.45 -3.39 -29.50
N SER A 59 3.73 -4.34 -30.39
CA SER A 59 4.33 -4.06 -31.70
C SER A 59 3.46 -3.10 -32.53
N THR A 60 2.14 -3.28 -32.50
CA THR A 60 1.21 -2.36 -33.19
C THR A 60 1.21 -0.97 -32.57
N ILE A 61 1.26 -0.86 -31.23
CA ILE A 61 1.32 0.43 -30.53
C ILE A 61 2.60 1.18 -30.92
N SER A 62 3.73 0.48 -30.93
CA SER A 62 5.03 1.07 -31.28
C SER A 62 5.11 1.56 -32.73
N ASP A 63 4.39 0.94 -33.66
CA ASP A 63 4.37 1.31 -35.09
C ASP A 63 3.27 2.34 -35.43
N LYS A 64 2.08 2.20 -34.82
CA LYS A 64 0.85 2.89 -35.28
C LYS A 64 0.06 3.59 -34.17
N GLY A 65 0.57 3.60 -32.95
CA GLY A 65 -0.07 4.23 -31.79
C GLY A 65 -1.13 3.36 -31.10
N VAL A 66 -1.54 3.81 -29.91
CA VAL A 66 -2.36 3.02 -28.98
C VAL A 66 -3.74 2.65 -29.52
N GLU A 67 -4.41 3.57 -30.21
CA GLU A 67 -5.73 3.33 -30.79
C GLU A 67 -5.71 2.22 -31.86
N ALA A 68 -4.62 2.15 -32.64
CA ALA A 68 -4.42 1.06 -33.60
C ALA A 68 -4.18 -0.27 -32.87
N GLY A 69 -3.41 -0.26 -31.77
CA GLY A 69 -3.21 -1.42 -30.90
C GLY A 69 -4.52 -1.98 -30.33
N ILE A 70 -5.36 -1.11 -29.77
CA ILE A 70 -6.67 -1.47 -29.21
C ILE A 70 -7.59 -2.05 -30.30
N LYS A 71 -7.62 -1.44 -31.49
CA LYS A 71 -8.37 -1.98 -32.63
C LYS A 71 -7.86 -3.36 -33.05
N THR A 72 -6.54 -3.58 -33.03
CA THR A 72 -5.93 -4.87 -33.31
C THR A 72 -6.33 -5.91 -32.25
N TYR A 73 -6.30 -5.58 -30.96
CA TYR A 73 -6.78 -6.47 -29.89
C TYR A 73 -8.22 -6.91 -30.15
N LYS A 74 -9.14 -5.95 -30.34
CA LYS A 74 -10.57 -6.22 -30.56
C LYS A 74 -10.81 -7.08 -31.82
N LYS A 75 -10.01 -6.87 -32.88
CA LYS A 75 -10.06 -7.69 -34.11
C LYS A 75 -9.54 -9.11 -33.88
N MET A 76 -8.39 -9.26 -33.22
CA MET A 76 -7.77 -10.56 -33.00
C MET A 76 -8.58 -11.42 -32.04
N LYS A 77 -9.18 -10.81 -31.00
CA LYS A 77 -10.07 -11.52 -30.07
C LYS A 77 -11.25 -12.19 -30.77
N LYS A 78 -11.80 -11.55 -31.79
CA LYS A 78 -12.90 -12.12 -32.60
C LYS A 78 -12.46 -13.17 -33.61
N LYS A 79 -11.23 -13.08 -34.14
CA LYS A 79 -10.79 -13.86 -35.31
C LYS A 79 -9.76 -14.94 -35.01
N LYS A 80 -9.10 -14.88 -33.85
CA LYS A 80 -7.91 -15.66 -33.49
C LYS A 80 -7.90 -16.04 -32.00
N ALA A 81 -9.08 -16.27 -31.41
CA ALA A 81 -9.25 -16.66 -30.01
C ALA A 81 -8.65 -18.06 -29.71
N ASP A 82 -8.58 -18.90 -30.73
CA ASP A 82 -7.93 -20.20 -30.79
C ASP A 82 -6.40 -20.10 -30.80
N LYS A 83 -5.83 -19.06 -31.43
CA LYS A 83 -4.38 -18.87 -31.51
C LYS A 83 -3.78 -18.12 -30.31
N TYR A 84 -4.45 -17.09 -29.82
CA TYR A 84 -3.90 -16.21 -28.80
C TYR A 84 -4.65 -16.30 -27.47
N TYR A 85 -3.93 -16.07 -26.37
CA TYR A 85 -4.49 -15.88 -25.05
C TYR A 85 -4.83 -14.40 -24.83
N PHE A 86 -6.06 -14.13 -24.38
CA PHE A 86 -6.59 -12.77 -24.18
C PHE A 86 -6.89 -12.48 -22.71
N GLY A 87 -6.11 -13.03 -21.78
CA GLY A 87 -6.35 -12.85 -20.34
C GLY A 87 -6.01 -11.44 -19.84
N GLU A 88 -6.56 -11.10 -18.68
CA GLU A 88 -6.34 -9.83 -17.99
C GLU A 88 -4.85 -9.49 -17.84
N GLY A 89 -4.05 -10.49 -17.47
CA GLY A 89 -2.61 -10.34 -17.26
C GLY A 89 -1.85 -9.88 -18.52
N GLU A 90 -2.34 -10.17 -19.72
CA GLU A 90 -1.71 -9.72 -20.98
C GLU A 90 -1.80 -8.21 -21.14
N LEU A 91 -2.99 -7.66 -20.91
CA LEU A 91 -3.21 -6.20 -20.95
C LEU A 91 -2.51 -5.53 -19.77
N ASN A 92 -2.52 -6.16 -18.59
CA ASN A 92 -1.85 -5.63 -17.40
C ASN A 92 -0.33 -5.49 -17.61
N ASN A 93 0.32 -6.57 -18.06
CA ASN A 93 1.75 -6.58 -18.32
C ASN A 93 2.14 -5.58 -19.41
N LEU A 94 1.30 -5.45 -20.46
CA LEU A 94 1.50 -4.45 -21.50
C LEU A 94 1.42 -3.02 -20.94
N GLY A 95 0.42 -2.72 -20.11
CA GLY A 95 0.29 -1.41 -19.46
C GLY A 95 1.53 -1.08 -18.63
N TYR A 96 2.01 -2.02 -17.81
CA TYR A 96 3.23 -1.84 -17.01
C TYR A 96 4.49 -1.68 -17.85
N LYS A 97 4.61 -2.41 -18.96
CA LYS A 97 5.72 -2.23 -19.93
C LYS A 97 5.74 -0.81 -20.47
N LEU A 98 4.58 -0.30 -20.89
CA LEU A 98 4.44 1.08 -21.40
C LEU A 98 4.77 2.13 -20.32
N LEU A 99 4.35 1.92 -19.07
CA LEU A 99 4.74 2.79 -17.94
C LEU A 99 6.26 2.83 -17.76
N GLY A 100 6.93 1.67 -17.81
CA GLY A 100 8.39 1.59 -17.72
C GLY A 100 9.13 2.30 -18.86
N GLU A 101 8.46 2.49 -20.00
CA GLU A 101 8.97 3.26 -21.15
C GLU A 101 8.61 4.76 -21.09
N GLY A 102 7.94 5.22 -20.03
CA GLY A 102 7.46 6.60 -19.90
C GLY A 102 6.23 6.94 -20.74
N LYS A 103 5.55 5.93 -21.31
CA LYS A 103 4.35 6.07 -22.16
C LYS A 103 3.07 5.99 -21.33
N ALA A 104 2.91 6.97 -20.42
CA ALA A 104 1.83 6.97 -19.44
C ALA A 104 0.43 7.02 -20.08
N GLU A 105 0.25 7.84 -21.12
CA GLU A 105 -1.04 7.98 -21.80
C GLU A 105 -1.47 6.68 -22.50
N GLU A 106 -0.54 6.00 -23.18
CA GLU A 106 -0.81 4.72 -23.82
C GLU A 106 -1.08 3.62 -22.79
N ALA A 107 -0.30 3.58 -21.70
CA ALA A 107 -0.53 2.66 -20.60
C ALA A 107 -1.93 2.82 -20.01
N ARG A 108 -2.35 4.08 -19.73
CA ARG A 108 -3.69 4.40 -19.24
C ARG A 108 -4.78 3.84 -20.16
N ARG A 109 -4.63 4.02 -21.47
CA ARG A 109 -5.60 3.51 -22.46
C ARG A 109 -5.67 1.98 -22.48
N ILE A 110 -4.54 1.30 -22.26
CA ILE A 110 -4.48 -0.16 -22.16
C ILE A 110 -5.09 -0.67 -20.85
N PHE A 111 -4.90 0.02 -19.73
CA PHE A 111 -5.57 -0.32 -18.47
C PHE A 111 -7.08 -0.06 -18.52
N GLU A 112 -7.53 0.98 -19.20
CA GLU A 112 -8.96 1.23 -19.47
C GLU A 112 -9.57 0.11 -20.33
N LEU A 113 -8.88 -0.33 -21.39
CA LEU A 113 -9.27 -1.52 -22.15
C LEU A 113 -9.33 -2.76 -21.24
N ASN A 114 -8.40 -2.90 -20.29
CA ASN A 114 -8.41 -4.02 -19.34
C ASN A 114 -9.66 -4.01 -18.45
N ILE A 115 -10.11 -2.84 -17.99
CA ILE A 115 -11.38 -2.68 -17.28
C ILE A 115 -12.58 -3.02 -18.17
N GLU A 116 -12.58 -2.61 -19.45
CA GLU A 116 -13.66 -2.97 -20.40
C GLU A 116 -13.82 -4.50 -20.52
N GLU A 117 -12.69 -5.22 -20.57
CA GLU A 117 -12.67 -6.66 -20.81
C GLU A 117 -12.81 -7.49 -19.51
N PHE A 118 -12.35 -6.95 -18.38
CA PHE A 118 -12.36 -7.60 -17.07
C PHE A 118 -12.93 -6.68 -15.98
N PRO A 119 -14.20 -6.25 -16.11
CA PRO A 119 -14.79 -5.23 -15.23
C PRO A 119 -15.01 -5.69 -13.79
N LYS A 120 -14.87 -7.00 -13.53
CA LYS A 120 -15.00 -7.64 -12.21
C LYS A 120 -13.65 -7.89 -11.52
N SER A 121 -12.54 -7.64 -12.20
CA SER A 121 -11.22 -7.84 -11.60
C SER A 121 -10.80 -6.61 -10.81
N PRO A 122 -10.51 -6.71 -9.50
CA PRO A 122 -10.01 -5.58 -8.72
C PRO A 122 -8.66 -5.05 -9.22
N ASN A 123 -7.83 -5.93 -9.77
CA ASN A 123 -6.47 -5.61 -10.23
C ASN A 123 -6.47 -4.61 -11.39
N THR A 124 -7.47 -4.67 -12.29
CA THR A 124 -7.57 -3.71 -13.40
C THR A 124 -7.82 -2.28 -12.92
N TYR A 125 -8.57 -2.10 -11.84
CA TYR A 125 -8.78 -0.79 -11.21
C TYR A 125 -7.58 -0.34 -10.39
N ASP A 126 -6.86 -1.25 -9.72
CA ASP A 126 -5.62 -0.93 -8.98
C ASP A 126 -4.54 -0.40 -9.93
N SER A 127 -4.33 -1.06 -11.08
CA SER A 127 -3.32 -0.64 -12.06
C SER A 127 -3.68 0.66 -12.77
N LEU A 128 -4.97 0.90 -13.06
CA LEU A 128 -5.42 2.20 -13.58
C LEU A 128 -5.23 3.31 -12.52
N ALA A 129 -5.53 3.03 -11.25
CA ALA A 129 -5.31 3.98 -10.16
C ALA A 129 -3.82 4.36 -10.01
N GLU A 130 -2.92 3.39 -10.12
CA GLU A 130 -1.48 3.60 -10.08
C GLU A 130 -0.98 4.45 -11.24
N THR A 131 -1.58 4.27 -12.42
CA THR A 131 -1.29 5.13 -13.58
C THR A 131 -1.67 6.58 -13.30
N TYR A 132 -2.89 6.84 -12.79
CA TYR A 132 -3.30 8.18 -12.40
C TYR A 132 -2.42 8.79 -11.31
N PHE A 133 -1.98 7.97 -10.34
CA PHE A 133 -1.08 8.41 -9.28
C PHE A 133 0.27 8.88 -9.85
N ASN A 134 0.86 8.10 -10.76
CA ASN A 134 2.11 8.45 -11.42
C ASN A 134 1.99 9.69 -12.33
N GLU A 135 0.80 9.96 -12.85
CA GLU A 135 0.48 11.18 -13.60
C GLU A 135 0.20 12.40 -12.69
N GLY A 136 0.14 12.21 -11.37
CA GLY A 136 -0.18 13.26 -10.39
C GLY A 136 -1.67 13.53 -10.19
N ASP A 137 -2.57 12.78 -10.83
CA ASP A 137 -4.02 12.86 -10.60
C ASP A 137 -4.45 11.99 -9.41
N GLU A 138 -4.13 12.47 -8.21
CA GLU A 138 -4.41 11.77 -6.96
C GLU A 138 -5.91 11.61 -6.68
N LYS A 139 -6.73 12.50 -7.23
CA LYS A 139 -8.19 12.42 -7.11
C LYS A 139 -8.71 11.19 -7.87
N SER A 140 -8.26 11.00 -9.10
CA SER A 140 -8.60 9.82 -9.89
C SER A 140 -7.97 8.56 -9.31
N ALA A 141 -6.71 8.61 -8.87
CA ALA A 141 -6.05 7.48 -8.20
C ALA A 141 -6.84 7.02 -6.97
N THR A 142 -7.18 7.95 -6.07
CA THR A 142 -7.98 7.66 -4.86
C THR A 142 -9.33 7.05 -5.20
N LYS A 143 -10.02 7.58 -6.21
CA LYS A 143 -11.30 7.04 -6.69
C LYS A 143 -11.16 5.58 -7.12
N TYR A 144 -10.15 5.26 -7.92
CA TYR A 144 -9.98 3.92 -8.47
C TYR A 144 -9.40 2.91 -7.46
N TYR A 145 -8.51 3.30 -6.55
CA TYR A 145 -8.09 2.41 -5.46
C TYR A 145 -9.24 2.08 -4.50
N LYS A 146 -10.11 3.06 -4.18
CA LYS A 146 -11.34 2.79 -3.40
C LYS A 146 -12.24 1.80 -4.12
N LYS A 147 -12.37 1.93 -5.45
CA LYS A 147 -13.13 0.98 -6.27
C LYS A 147 -12.50 -0.41 -6.27
N ALA A 148 -11.19 -0.52 -6.48
CA ALA A 148 -10.45 -1.78 -6.39
C ALA A 148 -10.69 -2.45 -5.03
N LEU A 149 -10.53 -1.70 -3.93
CA LEU A 149 -10.73 -2.22 -2.58
C LEU A 149 -12.15 -2.75 -2.34
N ALA A 150 -13.17 -2.02 -2.80
CA ALA A 150 -14.57 -2.44 -2.67
C ALA A 150 -14.88 -3.72 -3.46
N MET A 151 -14.21 -3.91 -4.59
CA MET A 151 -14.42 -5.07 -5.47
C MET A 151 -13.76 -6.36 -4.99
N ILE A 152 -12.81 -6.29 -4.06
CA ILE A 152 -12.08 -7.48 -3.61
C ILE A 152 -13.04 -8.49 -2.95
N GLU A 153 -14.05 -8.02 -2.21
CA GLU A 153 -14.94 -8.91 -1.46
C GLU A 153 -15.73 -9.83 -2.40
N ASP A 154 -16.30 -9.27 -3.47
CA ASP A 154 -17.12 -9.98 -4.45
C ASP A 154 -16.31 -10.69 -5.55
N SER A 155 -14.98 -10.60 -5.50
CA SER A 155 -14.09 -11.21 -6.50
C SER A 155 -13.94 -12.72 -6.31
N GLU A 156 -13.61 -13.42 -7.41
CA GLU A 156 -13.30 -14.87 -7.42
C GLU A 156 -11.90 -15.21 -6.88
N LEU A 157 -11.22 -14.23 -6.26
CA LEU A 157 -9.89 -14.40 -5.68
C LEU A 157 -9.91 -15.33 -4.45
N THR A 158 -8.80 -16.02 -4.20
CA THR A 158 -8.60 -16.75 -2.95
C THR A 158 -8.46 -15.80 -1.77
N ASP A 159 -8.71 -16.26 -0.53
CA ASP A 159 -8.56 -15.44 0.66
C ASP A 159 -7.16 -14.83 0.81
N GLN A 160 -6.13 -15.57 0.39
CA GLN A 160 -4.75 -15.08 0.37
C GLN A 160 -4.58 -13.93 -0.63
N GLN A 161 -5.13 -14.06 -1.83
CA GLN A 161 -5.11 -13.01 -2.85
C GLN A 161 -5.91 -11.78 -2.39
N LYS A 162 -7.09 -11.98 -1.81
CA LYS A 162 -7.91 -10.91 -1.22
C LYS A 162 -7.14 -10.18 -0.13
N SER A 163 -6.49 -10.91 0.78
CA SER A 163 -5.67 -10.33 1.86
C SER A 163 -4.52 -9.48 1.30
N PHE A 164 -3.77 -10.01 0.34
CA PHE A 164 -2.67 -9.30 -0.31
C PHE A 164 -3.14 -8.03 -1.01
N GLN A 165 -4.17 -8.13 -1.86
CA GLN A 165 -4.69 -6.97 -2.60
C GLN A 165 -5.30 -5.92 -1.67
N ARG A 166 -6.03 -6.33 -0.61
CA ARG A 166 -6.56 -5.39 0.39
C ARG A 166 -5.44 -4.63 1.08
N LYS A 167 -4.38 -5.33 1.51
CA LYS A 167 -3.23 -4.70 2.14
C LYS A 167 -2.55 -3.70 1.20
N ASN A 168 -2.33 -4.09 -0.06
CA ASN A 168 -1.70 -3.24 -1.07
C ASN A 168 -2.53 -1.98 -1.36
N ALA A 169 -3.81 -2.13 -1.70
CA ALA A 169 -4.70 -1.00 -1.99
C ALA A 169 -4.85 -0.04 -0.80
N LYS A 170 -4.96 -0.58 0.43
CA LYS A 170 -4.99 0.26 1.64
C LYS A 170 -3.67 1.01 1.83
N MET A 171 -2.52 0.38 1.59
CA MET A 171 -1.21 1.03 1.74
C MET A 171 -1.06 2.20 0.77
N LYS A 172 -1.49 2.02 -0.48
CA LYS A 172 -1.50 3.06 -1.51
C LYS A 172 -2.44 4.23 -1.14
N LEU A 173 -3.64 3.92 -0.63
CA LEU A 173 -4.58 4.95 -0.13
C LEU A 173 -4.02 5.72 1.06
N VAL A 174 -3.39 5.02 2.01
CA VAL A 174 -2.71 5.63 3.15
C VAL A 174 -1.61 6.58 2.69
N ALA A 175 -0.74 6.14 1.77
CA ALA A 175 0.35 6.97 1.27
C ALA A 175 -0.12 8.29 0.64
N MET A 176 -1.25 8.29 -0.06
CA MET A 176 -1.80 9.49 -0.69
C MET A 176 -2.55 10.41 0.28
N ASN A 177 -3.20 9.86 1.30
CA ASN A 177 -4.00 10.63 2.26
C ASN A 177 -3.22 10.79 3.56
N GLU A 178 -3.30 9.80 4.45
CA GLU A 178 -2.75 9.89 5.79
C GLU A 178 -1.25 10.16 5.78
N GLY A 179 -0.48 9.54 4.88
CA GLY A 179 0.96 9.71 4.73
C GLY A 179 1.43 11.14 4.42
N LYS A 180 0.52 12.03 4.01
CA LYS A 180 0.80 13.45 3.77
C LYS A 180 0.38 14.37 4.91
N GLN A 181 -0.32 13.86 5.92
CA GLN A 181 -0.87 14.71 6.99
C GLN A 181 0.20 15.45 7.78
N PHE A 182 1.44 14.96 7.81
CA PHE A 182 2.58 15.64 8.42
C PHE A 182 3.50 16.36 7.41
N ASP A 183 3.17 16.43 6.12
CA ASP A 183 4.02 17.10 5.12
C ASP A 183 4.21 18.59 5.42
N PHE A 184 3.24 19.22 6.10
CA PHE A 184 3.37 20.59 6.59
C PHE A 184 4.60 20.76 7.48
N PHE A 185 5.04 19.71 8.18
CA PHE A 185 6.13 19.76 9.16
C PHE A 185 7.51 19.65 8.51
N LEU A 186 7.62 19.30 7.21
CA LEU A 186 8.91 19.12 6.52
C LEU A 186 9.68 20.43 6.38
N GLY A 187 10.96 20.47 6.77
CA GLY A 187 11.82 21.66 6.67
C GLY A 187 12.65 21.96 7.93
N GLU A 188 13.13 23.20 8.05
CA GLU A 188 13.77 23.70 9.28
C GLU A 188 12.83 24.67 9.99
N TRP A 189 12.77 24.58 11.31
CA TRP A 189 11.88 25.34 12.17
C TRP A 189 12.63 25.92 13.35
N GLN A 190 12.19 27.11 13.77
CA GLN A 190 12.43 27.62 15.11
C GLN A 190 11.19 27.36 15.95
N THR A 191 11.38 27.00 17.22
CA THR A 191 10.29 26.91 18.18
C THR A 191 10.38 28.01 19.23
N GLU A 192 9.22 28.50 19.65
CA GLU A 192 9.05 29.25 20.89
C GLU A 192 8.33 28.34 21.87
N SER A 193 9.10 27.74 22.77
CA SER A 193 8.63 26.73 23.71
C SER A 193 8.26 27.37 25.04
N SER A 194 7.25 26.84 25.71
CA SER A 194 6.89 27.20 27.08
C SER A 194 6.52 25.96 27.88
N PHE A 195 7.07 25.82 29.07
CA PHE A 195 6.77 24.76 30.03
C PHE A 195 6.11 25.35 31.28
N ASN A 196 5.04 24.71 31.74
CA ASN A 196 4.29 25.13 32.90
C ASN A 196 5.00 24.70 34.18
N GLN A 197 5.37 25.66 35.02
CA GLN A 197 6.03 25.41 36.31
C GLN A 197 5.03 25.34 37.49
N GLY A 198 3.73 25.47 37.21
CA GLY A 198 2.67 25.61 38.21
C GLY A 198 2.38 27.08 38.53
N GLU A 199 1.27 27.33 39.24
CA GLU A 199 0.88 28.66 39.73
C GLU A 199 0.83 29.75 38.64
N GLY A 200 0.55 29.37 37.38
CA GLY A 200 0.51 30.30 36.25
C GLY A 200 1.89 30.75 35.73
N LYS A 201 3.00 30.22 36.27
CA LYS A 201 4.36 30.52 35.81
C LYS A 201 4.76 29.64 34.64
N TRP A 202 5.38 30.26 33.65
CA TRP A 202 5.87 29.60 32.43
C TRP A 202 7.35 29.88 32.24
N PHE A 203 8.13 28.83 32.07
CA PHE A 203 9.50 28.92 31.60
C PHE A 203 9.51 28.86 30.07
N THR A 204 10.24 29.76 29.41
CA THR A 204 10.27 29.85 27.95
C THR A 204 11.69 29.73 27.40
N TRP A 205 11.82 29.15 26.20
CA TRP A 205 13.08 29.01 25.50
C TRP A 205 12.84 28.84 23.99
N THR A 206 13.92 28.83 23.21
CA THR A 206 13.85 28.62 21.77
C THR A 206 14.77 27.48 21.33
N ASP A 207 14.27 26.62 20.46
CA ASP A 207 15.02 25.53 19.84
C ASP A 207 14.96 25.61 18.32
N THR A 208 15.70 24.71 17.68
CA THR A 208 15.53 24.42 16.25
C THR A 208 15.16 22.96 16.04
N CYS A 209 14.30 22.72 15.05
CA CYS A 209 13.85 21.40 14.63
C CYS A 209 14.05 21.26 13.12
N LYS A 210 14.68 20.17 12.69
CA LYS A 210 14.84 19.82 11.27
C LYS A 210 14.11 18.52 10.98
N THR A 211 13.39 18.47 9.87
CA THR A 211 12.52 17.33 9.56
C THR A 211 12.66 16.86 8.11
N ALA A 212 12.67 15.55 7.90
CA ALA A 212 12.66 14.92 6.57
C ALA A 212 11.79 13.68 6.54
N LYS A 213 11.44 13.29 5.32
CA LYS A 213 10.96 11.95 5.01
C LYS A 213 12.11 10.93 5.11
N PHE A 214 11.79 9.72 5.54
CA PHE A 214 12.68 8.55 5.46
C PHE A 214 11.93 7.36 4.83
N ALA A 215 12.67 6.30 4.46
CA ALA A 215 12.12 5.07 3.86
C ALA A 215 11.15 5.36 2.71
N ASP A 216 11.61 6.14 1.73
CA ASP A 216 10.83 6.50 0.53
C ASP A 216 9.51 7.23 0.82
N GLY A 217 9.45 7.97 1.93
CA GLY A 217 8.28 8.75 2.32
C GLY A 217 7.32 8.04 3.28
N ASN A 218 7.66 6.84 3.75
CA ASN A 218 6.83 6.07 4.67
C ASN A 218 6.82 6.60 6.11
N GLY A 219 7.66 7.58 6.43
CA GLY A 219 7.65 8.24 7.72
C GLY A 219 8.43 9.54 7.71
N ILE A 220 8.34 10.25 8.84
CA ILE A 220 9.06 11.51 9.07
C ILE A 220 9.98 11.33 10.26
N VAL A 221 11.18 11.87 10.14
CA VAL A 221 12.12 12.01 11.24
C VAL A 221 12.25 13.49 11.56
N ASP A 222 12.24 13.84 12.85
CA ASP A 222 12.48 15.18 13.34
C ASP A 222 13.63 15.21 14.35
N TYR A 223 14.66 15.99 14.01
CA TYR A 223 15.87 16.19 14.80
C TYR A 223 15.84 17.55 15.48
N TRP A 224 16.06 17.53 16.79
CA TRP A 224 15.98 18.70 17.66
C TRP A 224 17.35 19.08 18.16
N GLU A 225 17.62 20.39 18.17
CA GLU A 225 18.81 20.95 18.79
C GLU A 225 18.43 22.22 19.56
N SER A 226 18.75 22.20 20.84
CA SER A 226 18.53 23.33 21.73
C SER A 226 19.70 24.31 21.65
N LYS A 227 19.39 25.60 21.54
CA LYS A 227 20.41 26.67 21.58
C LYS A 227 20.83 27.02 23.01
N SER A 228 19.97 26.76 23.99
CA SER A 228 20.16 27.17 25.38
C SER A 228 20.89 26.14 26.25
N ALA A 229 20.97 24.90 25.78
CA ALA A 229 21.66 23.79 26.44
C ALA A 229 22.09 22.76 25.37
N PRO A 230 23.21 22.03 25.55
CA PRO A 230 23.67 21.00 24.63
C PRO A 230 22.79 19.74 24.71
N SER A 231 21.52 19.89 24.34
CA SER A 231 20.52 18.83 24.31
C SER A 231 20.05 18.65 22.87
N ARG A 232 20.03 17.39 22.45
CA ARG A 232 19.53 16.95 21.15
C ARG A 232 18.36 16.02 21.33
N GLY A 233 17.55 15.84 20.30
CA GLY A 233 16.49 14.85 20.30
C GLY A 233 16.25 14.31 18.91
N LEU A 234 15.75 13.09 18.84
CA LEU A 234 15.33 12.47 17.59
C LEU A 234 13.97 11.83 17.81
N TYR A 235 13.02 12.18 16.95
CA TYR A 235 11.70 11.58 16.93
C TYR A 235 11.37 11.08 15.53
N MET A 236 10.54 10.06 15.48
CA MET A 236 10.05 9.41 14.27
C MET A 236 8.54 9.38 14.31
N ARG A 237 7.94 9.49 13.12
CA ARG A 237 6.50 9.47 12.90
C ARG A 237 6.20 8.50 11.78
N THR A 238 5.34 7.53 12.04
CA THR A 238 4.93 6.52 11.05
C THR A 238 3.44 6.27 11.15
N PHE A 239 2.78 6.00 10.03
CA PHE A 239 1.38 5.59 10.05
C PHE A 239 1.26 4.07 10.14
N ASN A 240 0.59 3.57 11.17
CA ASN A 240 0.31 2.15 11.35
C ASN A 240 -1.04 1.81 10.71
N ILE A 241 -0.98 1.16 9.54
CA ILE A 241 -2.15 0.75 8.76
C ILE A 241 -3.07 -0.25 9.47
N ASN A 242 -2.55 -0.99 10.46
CA ASN A 242 -3.33 -1.99 11.18
C ASN A 242 -4.19 -1.35 12.28
N THR A 243 -3.66 -0.33 12.95
CA THR A 243 -4.39 0.45 13.97
C THR A 243 -5.11 1.67 13.38
N ASN A 244 -4.79 2.03 12.13
CA ASN A 244 -5.23 3.24 11.44
C ASN A 244 -4.82 4.52 12.20
N GLU A 245 -3.67 4.48 12.86
CA GLU A 245 -3.17 5.56 13.72
C GLU A 245 -1.75 5.94 13.33
N TRP A 246 -1.44 7.21 13.50
CA TRP A 246 -0.06 7.67 13.51
C TRP A 246 0.59 7.32 14.85
N GLU A 247 1.81 6.82 14.77
CA GLU A 247 2.70 6.57 15.90
C GLU A 247 3.83 7.59 15.88
N ILE A 248 4.04 8.28 17.00
CA ILE A 248 5.17 9.19 17.21
C ILE A 248 6.00 8.64 18.36
N THR A 249 7.30 8.52 18.16
CA THR A 249 8.21 8.01 19.19
C THR A 249 9.57 8.67 19.07
N GLY A 250 10.30 8.78 20.17
CA GLY A 250 11.62 9.41 20.15
C GLY A 250 12.19 9.63 21.53
N GLN A 251 13.38 10.23 21.56
CA GLN A 251 14.11 10.46 22.79
C GLN A 251 15.01 11.70 22.68
N GLY A 252 15.15 12.41 23.80
CA GLY A 252 16.12 13.49 23.96
C GLY A 252 17.36 13.04 24.73
N SER A 253 18.44 13.82 24.65
CA SER A 253 19.74 13.55 25.29
C SER A 253 19.70 13.35 26.80
N LEU A 254 18.64 13.79 27.47
CA LEU A 254 18.49 13.73 28.93
C LEU A 254 17.58 12.59 29.42
N GLY A 255 16.98 11.81 28.51
CA GLY A 255 16.04 10.76 28.86
C GLY A 255 16.59 9.38 28.60
N MET A 256 17.29 8.75 29.55
CA MET A 256 17.58 7.30 29.49
C MET A 256 16.40 6.45 29.99
N THR A 257 15.17 6.85 29.68
CA THR A 257 13.94 6.26 30.26
C THR A 257 13.18 5.38 29.27
N GLY A 258 13.79 5.05 28.12
CA GLY A 258 13.13 4.36 27.01
C GLY A 258 12.29 5.29 26.13
N PHE A 259 11.65 4.70 25.12
CA PHE A 259 10.82 5.41 24.15
C PHE A 259 9.38 5.52 24.62
N THR A 260 8.80 6.71 24.49
CA THR A 260 7.35 6.92 24.66
C THR A 260 6.71 6.88 23.29
N VAL A 261 5.69 6.02 23.13
CA VAL A 261 4.89 5.97 21.90
C VAL A 261 3.62 6.79 22.12
N TRP A 262 3.36 7.69 21.16
CA TRP A 262 2.13 8.47 21.07
C TRP A 262 1.32 7.98 19.89
N ASN A 263 0.07 7.61 20.12
CA ASN A 263 -0.83 7.11 19.07
C ASN A 263 -1.93 8.13 18.83
N GLY A 264 -2.23 8.45 17.57
CA GLY A 264 -3.21 9.50 17.27
C GLY A 264 -3.69 9.56 15.84
N LYS A 265 -4.62 10.48 15.62
CA LYS A 265 -5.28 10.73 14.33
C LYS A 265 -5.45 12.22 14.13
N TRP A 266 -5.79 12.56 12.89
CA TRP A 266 -6.21 13.88 12.50
C TRP A 266 -7.73 13.93 12.43
N GLU A 267 -8.30 14.95 13.04
CA GLU A 267 -9.73 15.24 12.99
C GLU A 267 -10.08 16.03 11.71
N GLU A 268 -11.37 16.09 11.36
CA GLU A 268 -11.85 16.77 10.14
C GLU A 268 -11.56 18.28 10.12
N ASP A 269 -11.40 18.89 11.29
CA ASP A 269 -11.06 20.31 11.46
C ASP A 269 -9.56 20.61 11.26
N GLY A 270 -8.75 19.60 10.95
CA GLY A 270 -7.31 19.73 10.74
C GLY A 270 -6.49 19.67 12.04
N VAL A 271 -7.10 19.34 13.18
CA VAL A 271 -6.40 19.16 14.46
C VAL A 271 -5.91 17.72 14.61
N GLY A 272 -4.60 17.55 14.79
CA GLY A 272 -4.00 16.25 15.06
C GLY A 272 -3.87 16.01 16.56
N THR A 273 -4.49 14.95 17.11
CA THR A 273 -4.41 14.62 18.54
C THR A 273 -3.86 13.23 18.78
N PHE A 274 -2.88 13.13 19.68
CA PHE A 274 -2.13 11.89 19.94
C PHE A 274 -1.97 11.66 21.43
N PHE A 275 -2.13 10.42 21.87
CA PHE A 275 -2.22 10.04 23.28
C PHE A 275 -1.11 9.10 23.70
N THR A 276 -0.72 9.19 24.95
CA THR A 276 0.12 8.20 25.62
C THR A 276 -0.27 8.07 27.09
N THR A 277 -0.04 6.90 27.68
CA THR A 277 -0.35 6.61 29.08
C THR A 277 0.91 6.21 29.83
N ASN A 278 1.05 6.70 31.07
CA ASN A 278 2.09 6.28 31.98
C ASN A 278 1.46 5.51 33.14
N GLU A 279 1.57 4.19 33.12
CA GLU A 279 0.94 3.30 34.10
C GLU A 279 1.47 3.53 35.52
N LYS A 280 2.78 3.77 35.67
CA LYS A 280 3.41 4.00 36.98
C LYS A 280 2.89 5.28 37.63
N MET A 281 2.77 6.33 36.84
CA MET A 281 2.27 7.63 37.30
C MET A 281 0.75 7.73 37.29
N LYS A 282 0.05 6.75 36.70
CA LYS A 282 -1.40 6.77 36.46
C LYS A 282 -1.84 8.08 35.81
N THR A 283 -1.21 8.41 34.69
CA THR A 283 -1.49 9.64 33.96
C THR A 283 -1.64 9.38 32.48
N THR A 284 -2.58 10.10 31.87
CA THR A 284 -2.75 10.18 30.43
C THR A 284 -2.23 11.54 29.96
N SER A 285 -1.42 11.54 28.91
CA SER A 285 -1.01 12.76 28.22
C SER A 285 -1.55 12.77 26.80
N ARG A 286 -1.81 13.96 26.27
CA ARG A 286 -2.10 14.16 24.86
C ARG A 286 -1.25 15.28 24.29
N ILE A 287 -0.87 15.13 23.03
CA ILE A 287 -0.27 16.21 22.24
C ILE A 287 -1.22 16.59 21.12
N THR A 288 -1.26 17.87 20.78
CA THR A 288 -2.15 18.43 19.78
C THR A 288 -1.37 19.31 18.81
N PHE A 289 -1.62 19.14 17.52
CA PHE A 289 -1.15 20.00 16.42
C PHE A 289 -2.34 20.79 15.89
N SER A 290 -2.23 22.11 15.83
CA SER A 290 -3.33 22.99 15.43
C SER A 290 -2.82 24.26 14.75
N ASN A 291 -3.72 25.09 14.21
CA ASN A 291 -3.40 26.36 13.57
C ASN A 291 -2.31 26.22 12.50
N ILE A 292 -2.40 25.15 11.70
CA ILE A 292 -1.38 24.77 10.72
C ILE A 292 -1.49 25.68 9.50
N SER A 293 -0.36 26.24 9.12
CA SER A 293 -0.17 27.04 7.92
C SER A 293 1.14 26.65 7.25
N GLU A 294 1.42 27.22 6.08
CA GLU A 294 2.70 27.01 5.42
C GLU A 294 3.87 27.40 6.33
N ASN A 295 3.79 28.49 7.09
CA ASN A 295 4.94 29.05 7.81
C ASN A 295 4.89 28.91 9.33
N SER A 296 3.79 28.40 9.88
CA SER A 296 3.65 28.23 11.33
C SER A 296 2.62 27.17 11.70
N PHE A 297 2.77 26.60 12.89
CA PHE A 297 1.73 25.80 13.55
C PHE A 297 1.92 25.82 15.06
N ASP A 298 0.88 25.41 15.78
CA ASP A 298 0.89 25.32 17.23
C ASP A 298 0.98 23.85 17.64
N TRP A 299 1.79 23.59 18.67
CA TRP A 299 1.85 22.32 19.34
C TRP A 299 1.57 22.50 20.82
N LYS A 300 0.82 21.58 21.41
CA LYS A 300 0.48 21.63 22.83
C LYS A 300 0.52 20.25 23.44
N MET A 301 1.00 20.14 24.67
CA MET A 301 0.87 18.95 25.51
C MET A 301 -0.02 19.25 26.70
N ASP A 302 -1.06 18.45 26.84
CA ASP A 302 -1.90 18.43 28.03
C ASP A 302 -1.70 17.11 28.79
N LYS A 303 -1.81 17.16 30.11
CA LYS A 303 -1.73 15.99 30.98
C LYS A 303 -2.89 15.97 31.96
N LYS A 304 -3.36 14.78 32.31
CA LYS A 304 -4.32 14.54 33.39
C LYS A 304 -3.94 13.30 34.18
N LYS A 305 -4.37 13.22 35.44
CA LYS A 305 -4.33 11.95 36.18
C LYS A 305 -5.49 11.06 35.72
N ASP A 306 -5.29 9.75 35.81
CA ASP A 306 -6.30 8.79 35.43
C ASP A 306 -7.50 8.89 36.39
N GLY A 307 -8.71 8.97 35.82
CA GLY A 307 -9.95 9.24 36.56
C GLY A 307 -10.32 10.72 36.66
N GLU A 308 -9.39 11.65 36.41
CA GLU A 308 -9.70 13.07 36.33
C GLU A 308 -10.26 13.45 34.94
N LYS A 309 -11.14 14.45 34.93
CA LYS A 309 -11.73 14.98 33.69
C LYS A 309 -10.97 16.17 33.12
N GLU A 310 -10.32 16.94 33.99
CA GLU A 310 -9.64 18.17 33.61
C GLU A 310 -8.25 17.90 33.04
N TRP A 311 -7.93 18.58 31.95
CA TRP A 311 -6.63 18.55 31.31
C TRP A 311 -5.84 19.79 31.72
N VAL A 312 -4.59 19.59 32.12
CA VAL A 312 -3.67 20.68 32.43
C VAL A 312 -2.64 20.80 31.31
N THR A 313 -2.56 21.97 30.69
CA THR A 313 -1.50 22.25 29.71
C THR A 313 -0.15 22.29 30.42
N THR A 314 0.71 21.33 30.10
CA THR A 314 2.07 21.24 30.67
C THR A 314 3.11 21.88 29.77
N MET A 315 2.89 21.89 28.46
CA MET A 315 3.83 22.47 27.51
C MET A 315 3.08 23.00 26.28
N LYS A 316 3.60 24.07 25.69
CA LYS A 316 3.14 24.61 24.42
C LYS A 316 4.33 25.07 23.60
N MET A 317 4.23 24.96 22.29
CA MET A 317 5.24 25.45 21.36
C MET A 317 4.56 26.15 20.18
N LYS A 318 5.11 27.28 19.78
CA LYS A 318 4.84 27.89 18.47
C LYS A 318 5.97 27.53 17.52
N PHE A 319 5.66 26.95 16.38
CA PHE A 319 6.64 26.67 15.33
C PHE A 319 6.61 27.79 14.29
N ASN A 320 7.79 28.28 13.93
CA ASN A 320 8.01 29.28 12.88
C ASN A 320 8.99 28.72 11.86
N ARG A 321 8.61 28.67 10.59
CA ARG A 321 9.44 28.08 9.53
C ARG A 321 10.68 28.93 9.28
N LEU A 322 11.84 28.29 9.24
CA LEU A 322 13.11 28.88 8.82
C LEU A 322 13.43 28.55 7.35
N LYS A 323 13.22 27.29 6.94
CA LYS A 323 13.45 26.82 5.56
C LYS A 323 12.41 25.80 5.12
N LYS A 324 12.12 25.76 3.82
CA LYS A 324 11.27 24.73 3.20
C LYS A 324 12.06 23.46 2.93
N SER A 325 11.37 22.32 2.83
CA SER A 325 12.03 21.00 2.70
C SER A 325 13.00 20.88 1.52
N ASN A 326 12.68 21.51 0.38
CA ASN A 326 13.53 21.57 -0.82
C ASN A 326 14.84 22.36 -0.62
N GLU A 327 14.98 23.09 0.49
CA GLU A 327 16.14 23.90 0.85
C GLU A 327 16.97 23.26 1.99
N VAL A 328 16.58 22.06 2.43
CA VAL A 328 17.20 21.35 3.57
C VAL A 328 17.91 20.10 3.08
N ASP A 329 19.22 20.04 3.27
CA ASP A 329 19.99 18.81 3.17
C ASP A 329 20.01 18.14 4.55
N LEU A 330 19.16 17.11 4.75
CA LEU A 330 19.23 16.25 5.93
C LEU A 330 20.33 15.23 5.73
N ASN A 331 21.56 15.73 5.70
CA ASN A 331 22.76 14.93 5.61
C ASN A 331 23.00 14.25 6.98
N LEU A 332 22.29 13.15 7.23
CA LEU A 332 22.40 12.35 8.47
C LEU A 332 23.81 11.81 8.70
N THR A 333 24.68 11.86 7.69
CA THR A 333 26.12 11.59 7.80
C THR A 333 26.84 12.55 8.73
N ALA A 334 26.30 13.75 8.98
CA ALA A 334 26.81 14.71 9.96
C ALA A 334 26.55 14.30 11.42
N LEU A 335 25.74 13.27 11.68
CA LEU A 335 25.52 12.70 13.02
C LEU A 335 26.67 11.77 13.48
N LYS A 336 27.73 11.62 12.67
CA LYS A 336 28.88 10.75 12.96
C LYS A 336 29.96 11.36 13.86
N ASN A 337 29.87 12.64 14.21
CA ASN A 337 30.91 13.34 14.99
C ASN A 337 30.40 13.81 16.34
#